data_AF-A0A7S8IDT7-F1
#
_entry.id   AF-A0A7S8IDT7-F1
#
_cell.length_a   1.000
_cell.length_b   1.000
_cell.length_c   1.000
_cell.angle_alpha   90.00
_cell.angle_beta   90.00
_cell.angle_gamma   90.00
#
_symmetry.space_group_name_H-M   'P 1'
#
loop_
_entity.id
_entity.type
_entity.pdbx_description
1 polymer ?
#
loop_
_entity_poly.entity_id
_entity_poly.type
_entity_poly.pdbx_seq_one_letter_code
_entity_poly.pdbx_strand_id
1 'polypeptide(L)'
;MSDTLTLAELAFLQSERGEKALHALAGADLSEQNTLALVMQLRQTLEPSEAAAALTMARLRQRAVAKYGEIAPRLFFTPSALEQASDPLVRAYRAQFAAHQRVLDVCCGIGTDTIALAQVADAVMGLDIDPVRIEIARHNARVYDATAQFSVADVLQGIPDSYDMIFYDPARRDEAGKRIYDVDQYVPPLSLIENWQARQIVVKLSPGVDREQLGPYGSAVEFISVNGDLKEAVLWRGADWQGTQATLLTEEATYHFSRESEEPDVPLQEPAGYLVEPDPAILRAGLVRDLAAHLGGALLDETIAYMTTLALPQSPWVRAWEIEDWMPYNLKKLRAYLRERDVGRITVKKRGSPVTPEQLTASLKLKKGHNARTLVLTRLQNNPIVIICAEQPTRLYI
;
A
#
# COMPACT_ATOMS: atom_id res chain seq x y z
N MET A 1 -8.70 13.85 18.23
CA MET A 1 -7.65 13.38 19.16
C MET A 1 -6.40 14.14 18.76
N SER A 2 -5.70 14.76 19.71
CA SER A 2 -4.42 15.43 19.43
C SER A 2 -3.49 14.42 18.77
N ASP A 3 -2.89 14.77 17.63
CA ASP A 3 -1.98 13.89 16.87
C ASP A 3 -0.61 13.76 17.56
N THR A 4 -0.40 14.50 18.64
CA THR A 4 0.88 14.61 19.33
C THR A 4 0.75 14.13 20.76
N LEU A 5 1.17 12.88 20.95
CA LEU A 5 1.68 12.42 22.24
C LEU A 5 2.85 13.33 22.64
N THR A 6 2.93 13.76 23.88
CA THR A 6 4.07 14.53 24.40
C THR A 6 5.14 13.61 24.99
N LEU A 7 6.37 14.12 25.17
CA LEU A 7 7.42 13.37 25.87
C LEU A 7 7.02 13.01 27.32
N ALA A 8 6.28 13.89 27.99
CA ALA A 8 5.79 13.63 29.35
C ALA A 8 4.75 12.49 29.37
N GLU A 9 3.81 12.49 28.42
CA GLU A 9 2.83 11.41 28.29
C GLU A 9 3.50 10.09 27.87
N LEU A 10 4.51 10.13 26.99
CA LEU A 10 5.28 8.94 26.64
C LEU A 10 6.07 8.38 27.84
N ALA A 11 6.72 9.25 28.62
CA ALA A 11 7.40 8.85 29.85
C ALA A 11 6.42 8.24 30.86
N PHE A 12 5.20 8.78 30.97
CA PHE A 12 4.13 8.16 31.74
C PHE A 12 3.78 6.76 31.21
N LEU A 13 3.56 6.61 29.90
CA LEU A 13 3.22 5.31 29.29
C LEU A 13 4.31 4.25 29.48
N GLN A 14 5.58 4.66 29.58
CA GLN A 14 6.74 3.81 29.89
C GLN A 14 6.93 3.52 31.38
N SER A 15 6.21 4.22 32.27
CA SER A 15 6.29 4.00 33.72
C SER A 15 5.44 2.80 34.17
N GLU A 16 5.70 2.27 35.37
CA GLU A 16 4.86 1.22 35.96
C GLU A 16 3.36 1.62 36.02
N ARG A 17 3.06 2.91 36.26
CA ARG A 17 1.67 3.41 36.30
C ARG A 17 1.02 3.32 34.91
N GLY A 18 1.76 3.71 33.87
CA GLY A 18 1.32 3.61 32.48
C GLY A 18 1.14 2.16 32.03
N GLU A 19 2.11 1.29 32.36
CA GLU A 19 2.02 -0.14 32.05
C GLU A 19 0.81 -0.81 32.72
N LYS A 20 0.55 -0.52 34.00
CA LYS A 20 -0.65 -1.00 34.71
C LYS A 20 -1.93 -0.54 34.03
N ALA A 21 -1.99 0.74 33.61
CA ALA A 21 -3.15 1.28 32.90
C ALA A 21 -3.36 0.60 31.54
N LEU A 22 -2.29 0.42 30.76
CA LEU A 22 -2.33 -0.25 29.46
C LEU A 22 -2.71 -1.74 29.59
N HIS A 23 -2.22 -2.41 30.63
CA HIS A 23 -2.59 -3.80 30.92
C HIS A 23 -4.07 -3.92 31.28
N ALA A 24 -4.61 -3.03 32.11
CA ALA A 24 -6.03 -3.00 32.45
C ALA A 24 -6.92 -2.78 31.20
N LEU A 25 -6.46 -1.95 30.26
CA LEU A 25 -7.17 -1.66 29.01
C LEU A 25 -7.10 -2.80 27.98
N ALA A 26 -6.08 -3.66 28.04
CA ALA A 26 -5.89 -4.73 27.06
C ALA A 26 -7.06 -5.74 27.02
N GLY A 27 -7.74 -5.94 28.15
CA GLY A 27 -8.93 -6.80 28.26
C GLY A 27 -10.27 -6.06 28.18
N ALA A 28 -10.27 -4.75 27.96
CA ALA A 28 -11.48 -3.94 27.95
C ALA A 28 -12.07 -3.79 26.54
N ASP A 29 -13.38 -3.52 26.45
CA ASP A 29 -14.01 -3.10 25.20
C ASP A 29 -13.71 -1.62 24.93
N LEU A 30 -12.76 -1.39 24.03
CA LEU A 30 -12.25 -0.06 23.65
C LEU A 30 -13.13 0.70 22.66
N SER A 31 -14.33 0.18 22.33
CA SER A 31 -15.28 0.82 21.43
C SER A 31 -15.65 2.24 21.86
N GLU A 32 -16.11 3.06 20.92
CA GLU A 32 -16.47 4.45 21.22
C GLU A 32 -17.57 4.56 22.29
N GLN A 33 -18.46 3.57 22.35
CA GLN A 33 -19.59 3.49 23.30
C GLN A 33 -19.12 3.46 24.75
N ASN A 34 -17.94 2.89 25.03
CA ASN A 34 -17.38 2.78 26.38
C ASN A 34 -16.37 3.87 26.73
N THR A 35 -16.10 4.82 25.83
CA THR A 35 -15.05 5.85 26.02
C THR A 35 -15.20 6.58 27.36
N LEU A 36 -16.41 7.05 27.67
CA LEU A 36 -16.67 7.83 28.89
C LEU A 36 -16.40 7.00 30.15
N ALA A 37 -16.89 5.76 30.18
CA ALA A 37 -16.72 4.86 31.31
C ALA A 37 -15.24 4.54 31.55
N LEU A 38 -14.49 4.21 30.50
CA LEU A 38 -13.06 3.93 30.58
C LEU A 38 -12.26 5.14 31.06
N VAL A 39 -12.54 6.33 30.53
CA VAL A 39 -11.88 7.57 30.97
C VAL A 39 -12.19 7.87 32.43
N MET A 40 -13.46 7.74 32.87
CA MET A 40 -13.83 7.95 34.28
C MET A 40 -13.13 6.98 35.22
N GLN A 41 -12.98 5.72 34.82
CA GLN A 41 -12.25 4.71 35.60
C GLN A 41 -10.76 5.06 35.70
N LEU A 42 -10.09 5.38 34.58
CA LEU A 42 -8.68 5.74 34.56
C LEU A 42 -8.39 6.99 35.42
N ARG A 43 -9.28 7.99 35.36
CA ARG A 43 -9.17 9.26 36.10
C ARG A 43 -9.29 9.12 37.63
N GLN A 44 -9.60 7.93 38.15
CA GLN A 44 -9.53 7.68 39.59
C GLN A 44 -8.08 7.68 40.11
N THR A 45 -7.11 7.39 39.23
CA THR A 45 -5.69 7.20 39.61
C THR A 45 -4.69 7.92 38.69
N LEU A 46 -5.18 8.50 37.60
CA LEU A 46 -4.39 9.17 36.57
C LEU A 46 -4.89 10.60 36.33
N GLU A 47 -3.95 11.46 35.94
CA GLU A 47 -4.29 12.78 35.44
C GLU A 47 -5.09 12.71 34.12
N PRO A 48 -5.86 13.74 33.75
CA PRO A 48 -6.67 13.73 32.54
C PRO A 48 -5.88 13.43 31.26
N SER A 49 -4.67 13.99 31.12
CA SER A 49 -3.78 13.74 29.97
C SER A 49 -3.24 12.31 29.96
N GLU A 50 -2.78 11.80 31.12
CA GLU A 50 -2.33 10.42 31.29
C GLU A 50 -3.43 9.41 30.88
N ALA A 51 -4.66 9.62 31.36
CA ALA A 51 -5.81 8.78 31.03
C ALA A 51 -6.12 8.80 29.51
N ALA A 52 -6.08 9.99 28.89
CA ALA A 52 -6.30 10.14 27.45
C ALA A 52 -5.21 9.47 26.62
N ALA A 53 -3.94 9.62 27.02
CA ALA A 53 -2.79 8.99 26.38
C ALA A 53 -2.86 7.46 26.47
N ALA A 54 -3.19 6.90 27.65
CA ALA A 54 -3.34 5.46 27.84
C ALA A 54 -4.45 4.86 26.97
N LEU A 55 -5.63 5.50 26.94
CA LEU A 55 -6.74 5.02 26.11
C LEU A 55 -6.43 5.12 24.62
N THR A 56 -5.79 6.20 24.19
CA THR A 56 -5.38 6.38 22.79
C THR A 56 -4.36 5.31 22.38
N MET A 57 -3.36 5.07 23.22
CA MET A 57 -2.33 4.05 22.96
C MET A 57 -2.91 2.63 22.96
N ALA A 58 -3.83 2.30 23.88
CA ALA A 58 -4.51 1.00 23.88
C ALA A 58 -5.26 0.74 22.56
N ARG A 59 -5.99 1.74 22.06
CA ARG A 59 -6.68 1.67 20.76
C ARG A 59 -5.71 1.54 19.59
N LEU A 60 -4.58 2.23 19.64
CA LEU A 60 -3.52 2.11 18.63
C LEU A 60 -2.95 0.69 18.61
N ARG A 61 -2.61 0.12 19.77
CA ARG A 61 -2.11 -1.25 19.91
C ARG A 61 -3.11 -2.28 19.38
N GLN A 62 -4.39 -2.14 19.69
CA GLN A 62 -5.44 -3.03 19.17
C GLN A 62 -5.51 -3.01 17.64
N ARG A 63 -5.49 -1.83 17.02
CA ARG A 63 -5.46 -1.70 15.54
C ARG A 63 -4.17 -2.22 14.94
N ALA A 64 -3.05 -2.05 15.64
CA ALA A 64 -1.73 -2.44 15.17
C ALA A 64 -1.53 -3.96 15.07
N VAL A 65 -2.33 -4.78 15.77
CA VAL A 65 -2.25 -6.25 15.68
C VAL A 65 -2.33 -6.75 14.23
N ALA A 66 -3.14 -6.12 13.38
CA ALA A 66 -3.25 -6.51 11.97
C ALA A 66 -1.93 -6.37 11.17
N LYS A 67 -1.05 -5.42 11.55
CA LYS A 67 0.24 -5.18 10.87
C LYS A 67 1.45 -5.72 11.63
N TYR A 68 1.34 -5.90 12.95
CA TYR A 68 2.49 -6.23 13.81
C TYR A 68 2.28 -7.51 14.61
N GLY A 69 1.12 -8.16 14.51
CA GLY A 69 0.83 -9.40 15.21
C GLY A 69 0.95 -9.27 16.73
N GLU A 70 1.50 -10.31 17.36
CA GLU A 70 1.55 -10.47 18.82
C GLU A 70 2.46 -9.47 19.53
N ILE A 71 3.39 -8.82 18.82
CA ILE A 71 4.29 -7.81 19.43
C ILE A 71 3.61 -6.44 19.53
N ALA A 72 2.53 -6.20 18.77
CA ALA A 72 1.82 -4.91 18.73
C ALA A 72 1.46 -4.36 20.12
N PRO A 73 0.99 -5.17 21.09
CA PRO A 73 0.68 -4.71 22.44
C PRO A 73 1.87 -4.20 23.26
N ARG A 74 3.11 -4.40 22.81
CA ARG A 74 4.34 -3.92 23.46
C ARG A 74 4.91 -2.65 22.82
N LEU A 75 4.48 -2.33 21.60
CA LEU A 75 4.96 -1.19 20.82
C LEU A 75 4.23 0.10 21.19
N PHE A 76 4.81 1.23 20.79
CA PHE A 76 4.17 2.54 20.81
C PHE A 76 4.03 3.11 19.41
N PHE A 77 2.96 3.89 19.22
CA PHE A 77 2.56 4.44 17.93
C PHE A 77 2.04 5.87 18.11
N THR A 78 2.10 6.64 17.03
CA THR A 78 1.18 7.77 16.83
C THR A 78 0.07 7.35 15.85
N PRO A 79 -1.08 8.05 15.81
CA PRO A 79 -2.13 7.77 14.83
C PRO A 79 -1.62 7.83 13.39
N SER A 80 -0.92 8.91 13.05
CA SER A 80 -0.33 9.12 11.73
C SER A 80 0.69 8.04 11.35
N ALA A 81 1.58 7.64 12.28
CA ALA A 81 2.57 6.62 12.01
C ALA A 81 1.94 5.23 11.79
N LEU A 82 0.88 4.87 12.53
CA LEU A 82 0.20 3.58 12.32
C LEU A 82 -0.54 3.53 10.98
N GLU A 83 -1.19 4.63 10.60
CA GLU A 83 -1.87 4.77 9.29
C GLU A 83 -0.86 4.61 8.15
N GLN A 84 0.28 5.31 8.24
CA GLN A 84 1.30 5.38 7.18
C GLN A 84 2.33 4.25 7.22
N ALA A 85 2.28 3.39 8.25
CA ALA A 85 3.18 2.26 8.40
C ALA A 85 3.19 1.37 7.16
N SER A 86 4.39 1.10 6.66
CA SER A 86 4.67 0.18 5.56
C SER A 86 4.10 -1.22 5.83
N ASP A 87 3.66 -1.89 4.78
CA ASP A 87 3.18 -3.28 4.84
C ASP A 87 4.34 -4.20 5.31
N PRO A 88 4.11 -5.19 6.21
CA PRO A 88 5.17 -6.04 6.73
C PRO A 88 5.99 -6.75 5.65
N LEU A 89 5.35 -7.24 4.59
CA LEU A 89 6.05 -7.92 3.49
C LEU A 89 6.93 -6.93 2.71
N VAL A 90 6.46 -5.70 2.50
CA VAL A 90 7.23 -4.64 1.85
C VAL A 90 8.44 -4.25 2.68
N ARG A 91 8.30 -4.16 4.01
CA ARG A 91 9.45 -3.89 4.91
C ARG A 91 10.50 -4.99 4.83
N ALA A 92 10.07 -6.25 4.92
CA ALA A 92 10.97 -7.40 4.85
C ALA A 92 11.68 -7.47 3.48
N TYR A 93 10.95 -7.25 2.38
CA TYR A 93 11.51 -7.19 1.04
C TYR A 93 12.59 -6.11 0.91
N ARG A 94 12.28 -4.87 1.29
CA ARG A 94 13.24 -3.76 1.20
C ARG A 94 14.46 -3.94 2.09
N ALA A 95 14.28 -4.52 3.27
CA ALA A 95 15.38 -4.77 4.19
C ALA A 95 16.49 -5.63 3.56
N GLN A 96 16.14 -6.58 2.67
CA GLN A 96 17.13 -7.45 2.01
C GLN A 96 18.20 -6.66 1.26
N PHE A 97 17.85 -5.49 0.71
CA PHE A 97 18.79 -4.61 -0.01
C PHE A 97 19.73 -3.84 0.91
N ALA A 98 19.52 -3.88 2.23
CA ALA A 98 20.38 -3.27 3.24
C ALA A 98 21.42 -4.24 3.83
N ALA A 99 21.42 -5.51 3.39
CA ALA A 99 22.33 -6.51 3.93
C ALA A 99 23.80 -6.06 3.81
N HIS A 100 24.56 -6.20 4.89
CA HIS A 100 25.99 -5.87 4.97
C HIS A 100 26.34 -4.42 4.60
N GLN A 101 25.43 -3.49 4.90
CA GLN A 101 25.60 -2.07 4.62
C GLN A 101 25.43 -1.23 5.88
N ARG A 102 26.05 -0.06 5.89
CA ARG A 102 25.74 1.02 6.81
C ARG A 102 24.59 1.85 6.22
N VAL A 103 23.46 1.86 6.91
CA VAL A 103 22.23 2.49 6.41
C VAL A 103 21.87 3.73 7.23
N LEU A 104 21.49 4.79 6.52
CA LEU A 104 20.85 5.95 7.11
C LEU A 104 19.37 5.96 6.71
N ASP A 105 18.49 5.87 7.69
CA ASP A 105 17.04 6.02 7.51
C ASP A 105 16.64 7.45 7.88
N VAL A 106 16.35 8.27 6.87
CA VAL A 106 15.94 9.66 7.04
C VAL A 106 14.42 9.78 7.03
N CYS A 107 13.90 10.56 7.98
CA CYS A 107 12.48 10.61 8.32
C CYS A 107 11.95 9.27 8.87
N CYS A 108 12.72 8.65 9.78
CA CYS A 108 12.47 7.29 10.26
C CYS A 108 11.16 7.12 11.06
N GLY A 109 10.52 8.20 11.47
CA GLY A 109 9.29 8.19 12.25
C GLY A 109 9.45 7.39 13.54
N ILE A 110 8.52 6.46 13.77
CA ILE A 110 8.53 5.55 14.93
C ILE A 110 9.47 4.35 14.78
N GLY A 111 10.37 4.38 13.78
CA GLY A 111 11.47 3.44 13.59
C GLY A 111 11.10 2.11 12.95
N THR A 112 9.91 1.93 12.40
CA THR A 112 9.47 0.60 11.94
C THR A 112 10.23 0.08 10.73
N ASP A 113 10.63 0.97 9.81
CA ASP A 113 11.48 0.62 8.68
C ASP A 113 12.94 0.47 9.14
N THR A 114 13.43 1.37 9.99
CA THR A 114 14.76 1.28 10.64
C THR A 114 14.98 -0.06 11.35
N ILE A 115 13.98 -0.53 12.10
CA ILE A 115 14.03 -1.81 12.83
C ILE A 115 14.14 -2.98 11.85
N ALA A 116 13.40 -2.95 10.75
CA ALA A 116 13.48 -4.00 9.72
C ALA A 116 14.85 -3.99 9.03
N LEU A 117 15.36 -2.81 8.68
CA LEU A 117 16.70 -2.64 8.11
C LEU A 117 17.79 -3.18 9.05
N ALA A 118 17.67 -2.91 10.36
CA ALA A 118 18.65 -3.32 11.37
C ALA A 118 18.71 -4.83 11.63
N GLN A 119 17.77 -5.62 11.07
CA GLN A 119 17.85 -7.08 11.15
C GLN A 119 18.93 -7.67 10.25
N VAL A 120 19.35 -6.95 9.21
CA VAL A 120 20.26 -7.46 8.17
C VAL A 120 21.41 -6.52 7.82
N ALA A 121 21.27 -5.23 8.08
CA ALA A 121 22.34 -4.24 7.93
C ALA A 121 23.41 -4.38 9.02
N ASP A 122 24.64 -3.97 8.70
CA ASP A 122 25.75 -3.98 9.67
C ASP A 122 25.58 -2.87 10.72
N ALA A 123 24.99 -1.73 10.31
CA ALA A 123 24.63 -0.64 11.20
C ALA A 123 23.51 0.21 10.59
N VAL A 124 22.58 0.69 11.43
CA VAL A 124 21.49 1.58 11.00
C VAL A 124 21.36 2.76 11.94
N MET A 125 21.27 3.97 11.36
CA MET A 125 20.93 5.21 12.06
C MET A 125 19.58 5.73 11.54
N GLY A 126 18.60 5.89 12.42
CA GLY A 126 17.33 6.54 12.13
C GLY A 126 17.34 8.02 12.56
N LEU A 127 16.96 8.91 11.64
CA LEU A 127 16.82 10.35 11.88
C LEU A 127 15.37 10.81 11.70
N ASP A 128 14.87 11.59 12.64
CA ASP A 128 13.57 12.28 12.53
C ASP A 128 13.66 13.61 13.28
N ILE A 129 12.88 14.60 12.83
CA ILE A 129 12.83 15.93 13.44
C ILE A 129 12.03 15.92 14.75
N ASP A 130 11.11 14.98 14.90
CA ASP A 130 10.22 14.90 16.05
C ASP A 130 10.85 14.08 17.20
N PRO A 131 11.18 14.72 18.34
CA PRO A 131 11.78 14.03 19.48
C PRO A 131 10.87 12.95 20.09
N VAL A 132 9.54 13.08 19.98
CA VAL A 132 8.60 12.06 20.47
C VAL A 132 8.67 10.81 19.60
N ARG A 133 8.72 10.97 18.27
CA ARG A 133 8.86 9.83 17.34
C ARG A 133 10.17 9.10 17.55
N ILE A 134 11.27 9.82 17.77
CA ILE A 134 12.57 9.23 18.10
C ILE A 134 12.52 8.43 19.40
N GLU A 135 11.86 8.94 20.45
CA GLU A 135 11.76 8.18 21.70
C GLU A 135 10.85 6.96 21.57
N ILE A 136 9.78 7.05 20.78
CA ILE A 136 8.98 5.88 20.38
C ILE A 136 9.85 4.88 19.60
N ALA A 137 10.66 5.33 18.66
CA ALA A 137 11.52 4.48 17.84
C ALA A 137 12.54 3.72 18.71
N ARG A 138 13.16 4.39 19.68
CA ARG A 138 14.04 3.75 20.66
C ARG A 138 13.33 2.71 21.52
N HIS A 139 12.10 2.99 21.95
CA HIS A 139 11.28 2.00 22.68
C HIS A 139 10.97 0.80 21.81
N ASN A 140 10.48 1.03 20.59
CA ASN A 140 10.13 -0.02 19.66
C ASN A 140 11.35 -0.89 19.31
N ALA A 141 12.51 -0.29 19.04
CA ALA A 141 13.74 -1.02 18.78
C ALA A 141 14.16 -1.91 19.95
N ARG A 142 14.05 -1.42 21.20
CA ARG A 142 14.28 -2.24 22.40
C ARG A 142 13.31 -3.42 22.50
N VAL A 143 12.04 -3.24 22.14
CA VAL A 143 11.04 -4.32 22.16
C VAL A 143 11.34 -5.41 21.12
N TYR A 144 11.95 -5.03 20.00
CA TYR A 144 12.40 -5.93 18.93
C TYR A 144 13.84 -6.45 19.11
N ASP A 145 14.53 -6.08 20.18
CA ASP A 145 15.97 -6.36 20.37
C ASP A 145 16.84 -5.92 19.17
N ALA A 146 16.44 -4.84 18.49
CA ALA A 146 17.14 -4.30 17.32
C ALA A 146 18.30 -3.38 17.72
N THR A 147 19.42 -3.48 17.00
CA THR A 147 20.68 -2.74 17.28
C THR A 147 20.73 -1.34 16.66
N ALA A 148 19.61 -0.83 16.14
CA ALA A 148 19.51 0.47 15.49
C ALA A 148 19.78 1.64 16.46
N GLN A 149 20.43 2.69 15.95
CA GLN A 149 20.62 3.96 16.65
C GLN A 149 19.61 4.99 16.14
N PHE A 150 19.24 5.95 17.00
CA PHE A 150 18.25 6.97 16.67
C PHE A 150 18.65 8.35 17.20
N SER A 151 18.56 9.37 16.35
CA SER A 151 18.86 10.76 16.71
C SER A 151 17.79 11.71 16.20
N VAL A 152 17.54 12.76 16.99
CA VAL A 152 16.76 13.90 16.52
C VAL A 152 17.63 14.71 15.58
N ALA A 153 17.17 14.94 14.36
CA ALA A 153 17.87 15.76 13.37
C ALA A 153 16.88 16.36 12.37
N ASP A 154 17.16 17.60 11.95
CA ASP A 154 16.49 18.21 10.80
C ASP A 154 17.33 17.95 9.55
N VAL A 155 16.85 17.05 8.69
CA VAL A 155 17.56 16.66 7.46
C VAL A 155 17.64 17.79 6.43
N LEU A 156 16.88 18.88 6.59
CA LEU A 156 17.03 20.11 5.80
C LEU A 156 18.36 20.83 6.11
N GLN A 157 18.94 20.59 7.28
CA GLN A 157 20.25 21.14 7.68
C GLN A 157 21.42 20.27 7.20
N GLY A 158 21.13 19.16 6.51
CA GLY A 158 22.10 18.17 6.07
C GLY A 158 21.98 16.84 6.80
N ILE A 159 22.71 15.86 6.30
CA ILE A 159 22.77 14.50 6.84
C ILE A 159 24.24 14.11 7.09
N PRO A 160 24.52 13.17 8.01
CA PRO A 160 25.90 12.72 8.20
C PRO A 160 26.38 11.91 7.00
N ASP A 161 27.66 12.05 6.65
CA ASP A 161 28.30 11.33 5.56
C ASP A 161 28.61 9.86 5.91
N SER A 162 29.16 9.12 4.94
CA SER A 162 29.72 7.76 5.11
C SER A 162 28.70 6.64 5.35
N TYR A 163 27.57 6.68 4.65
CA TYR A 163 26.61 5.57 4.58
C TYR A 163 26.61 4.97 3.18
N ASP A 164 26.43 3.65 3.12
CA ASP A 164 26.38 2.90 1.85
C ASP A 164 25.00 3.06 1.20
N MET A 165 23.95 3.09 2.03
CA MET A 165 22.56 3.20 1.62
C MET A 165 21.85 4.30 2.43
N ILE A 166 21.05 5.11 1.74
CA ILE A 166 20.10 6.03 2.38
C ILE A 166 18.68 5.56 2.05
N PHE A 167 17.87 5.34 3.07
CA PHE A 167 16.44 5.12 2.93
C PHE A 167 15.68 6.38 3.31
N TYR A 168 14.71 6.78 2.48
CA TYR A 168 13.97 8.03 2.64
C TYR A 168 12.46 7.82 2.47
N ASP A 169 11.68 8.07 3.53
CA ASP A 169 10.21 8.07 3.51
C ASP A 169 9.68 9.44 3.95
N PRO A 170 9.63 10.44 3.04
CA PRO A 170 9.10 11.75 3.40
C PRO A 170 7.60 11.70 3.67
N ALA A 171 7.13 12.65 4.49
CA ALA A 171 5.71 12.85 4.69
C ALA A 171 5.08 13.38 3.40
N ARG A 172 3.94 12.77 3.05
CA ARG A 172 3.16 13.07 1.82
C ARG A 172 1.80 13.68 2.15
N ARG A 173 1.66 14.19 3.37
CA ARG A 173 0.50 14.92 3.85
C ARG A 173 0.99 16.20 4.52
N ASP A 174 0.27 17.29 4.29
CA ASP A 174 0.53 18.54 5.01
C ASP A 174 0.04 18.46 6.47
N GLU A 175 0.29 19.51 7.24
CA GLU A 175 -0.15 19.61 8.64
C GLU A 175 -1.68 19.52 8.80
N ALA A 176 -2.44 19.84 7.75
CA ALA A 176 -3.90 19.70 7.71
C ALA A 176 -4.36 18.28 7.30
N GLY A 177 -3.42 17.37 7.05
CA GLY A 177 -3.67 15.99 6.63
C GLY A 177 -4.00 15.81 5.15
N LYS A 178 -3.96 16.90 4.36
CA LYS A 178 -4.25 16.86 2.92
C LYS A 178 -3.09 16.19 2.18
N ARG A 179 -3.44 15.33 1.23
CA ARG A 179 -2.47 14.62 0.40
C ARG A 179 -1.69 15.58 -0.49
N ILE A 180 -0.37 15.39 -0.51
CA ILE A 180 0.58 16.07 -1.38
C ILE A 180 0.86 15.16 -2.58
N TYR A 181 0.73 15.72 -3.78
CA TYR A 181 0.93 14.98 -5.04
C TYR A 181 2.25 15.33 -5.72
N ASP A 182 2.68 16.58 -5.60
CA ASP A 182 3.95 17.07 -6.11
C ASP A 182 5.09 16.58 -5.20
N VAL A 183 6.03 15.82 -5.78
CA VAL A 183 7.16 15.22 -5.05
C VAL A 183 8.09 16.27 -4.45
N ASP A 184 8.15 17.46 -5.04
CA ASP A 184 8.97 18.58 -4.53
C ASP A 184 8.27 19.40 -3.46
N GLN A 185 7.01 19.05 -3.15
CA GLN A 185 6.27 19.59 -2.02
C GLN A 185 6.15 18.58 -0.88
N TYR A 186 6.76 17.40 -1.00
CA TYR A 186 6.86 16.47 0.12
C TYR A 186 7.56 17.16 1.31
N VAL A 187 7.37 16.60 2.51
CA VAL A 187 7.94 17.15 3.72
C VAL A 187 8.87 16.11 4.36
N PRO A 188 10.20 16.26 4.20
CA PRO A 188 10.94 17.20 3.35
C PRO A 188 10.78 16.93 1.83
N PRO A 189 11.22 17.83 0.93
CA PRO A 189 11.02 17.70 -0.51
C PRO A 189 11.96 16.66 -1.14
N LEU A 190 11.52 16.01 -2.22
CA LEU A 190 12.31 14.97 -2.90
C LEU A 190 13.67 15.49 -3.41
N SER A 191 13.75 16.75 -3.83
CA SER A 191 14.98 17.40 -4.32
C SER A 191 16.17 17.34 -3.35
N LEU A 192 15.95 17.08 -2.05
CA LEU A 192 17.06 16.89 -1.11
C LEU A 192 18.00 15.76 -1.51
N ILE A 193 17.50 14.71 -2.17
CA ILE A 193 18.33 13.55 -2.52
C ILE A 193 19.47 13.92 -3.46
N GLU A 194 19.36 15.02 -4.21
CA GLU A 194 20.42 15.51 -5.11
C GLU A 194 21.69 15.91 -4.34
N ASN A 195 21.53 16.34 -3.10
CA ASN A 195 22.62 16.77 -2.22
C ASN A 195 23.23 15.61 -1.41
N TRP A 196 22.67 14.41 -1.50
CA TRP A 196 23.10 13.26 -0.72
C TRP A 196 24.04 12.35 -1.51
N GLN A 197 25.03 11.78 -0.80
CA GLN A 197 26.03 10.89 -1.36
C GLN A 197 25.92 9.52 -0.67
N ALA A 198 25.54 8.51 -1.43
CA ALA A 198 25.52 7.11 -1.04
C ALA A 198 25.62 6.25 -2.30
N ARG A 199 26.05 4.99 -2.16
CA ARG A 199 26.03 4.03 -3.28
C ARG A 199 24.60 3.82 -3.76
N GLN A 200 23.64 3.78 -2.84
CA GLN A 200 22.24 3.63 -3.14
C GLN A 200 21.38 4.60 -2.32
N ILE A 201 20.40 5.23 -2.96
CA ILE A 201 19.34 5.99 -2.27
C ILE A 201 18.00 5.39 -2.67
N VAL A 202 17.24 4.96 -1.67
CA VAL A 202 15.95 4.28 -1.82
C VAL A 202 14.86 5.17 -1.25
N VAL A 203 13.99 5.67 -2.13
CA VAL A 203 12.94 6.60 -1.73
C VAL A 203 11.59 5.92 -1.80
N LYS A 204 10.87 5.88 -0.67
CA LYS A 204 9.48 5.43 -0.63
C LYS A 204 8.56 6.55 -1.13
N LEU A 205 7.78 6.24 -2.15
CA LEU A 205 6.89 7.17 -2.83
C LEU A 205 5.42 6.74 -2.71
N SER A 206 4.52 7.65 -3.10
CA SER A 206 3.10 7.29 -3.23
C SER A 206 2.90 6.22 -4.30
N PRO A 207 2.04 5.20 -4.08
CA PRO A 207 1.71 4.24 -5.13
C PRO A 207 1.12 4.90 -6.41
N GLY A 208 0.50 6.07 -6.24
CA GLY A 208 -0.01 6.90 -7.32
C GLY A 208 0.93 8.01 -7.81
N VAL A 209 2.23 7.95 -7.49
CA VAL A 209 3.19 8.98 -7.89
C VAL A 209 3.19 9.19 -9.41
N ASP A 210 3.23 10.43 -9.84
CA ASP A 210 3.40 10.76 -11.24
C ASP A 210 4.84 10.50 -11.65
N ARG A 211 5.04 9.61 -12.62
CA ARG A 211 6.37 9.17 -13.06
C ARG A 211 7.14 10.29 -13.76
N GLU A 212 6.45 11.23 -14.39
CA GLU A 212 7.09 12.34 -15.09
C GLU A 212 7.87 13.24 -14.11
N GLN A 213 7.41 13.34 -12.86
CA GLN A 213 8.08 14.12 -11.81
C GLN A 213 9.38 13.46 -11.30
N LEU A 214 9.62 12.18 -11.59
CA LEU A 214 10.78 11.45 -11.09
C LEU A 214 12.01 11.58 -12.01
N GLY A 215 11.81 12.01 -13.26
CA GLY A 215 12.87 12.12 -14.26
C GLY A 215 14.16 12.82 -13.78
N PRO A 216 14.10 13.96 -13.06
CA PRO A 216 15.28 14.63 -12.51
C PRO A 216 16.08 13.78 -11.50
N TYR A 217 15.42 12.84 -10.83
CA TYR A 217 15.94 12.13 -9.66
C TYR A 217 16.44 10.73 -9.98
N GLY A 218 15.96 10.14 -11.07
CA GLY A 218 16.36 8.82 -11.56
C GLY A 218 15.23 8.15 -12.32
N SER A 219 15.56 7.10 -13.08
CA SER A 219 14.55 6.41 -13.89
C SER A 219 14.24 4.99 -13.43
N ALA A 220 14.97 4.43 -12.47
CA ALA A 220 14.69 3.12 -11.89
C ALA A 220 13.57 3.21 -10.84
N VAL A 221 12.35 2.85 -11.24
CA VAL A 221 11.15 2.97 -10.41
C VAL A 221 10.45 1.63 -10.28
N GLU A 222 10.26 1.18 -9.06
CA GLU A 222 9.57 -0.07 -8.74
C GLU A 222 8.18 0.22 -8.20
N PHE A 223 7.17 -0.54 -8.65
CA PHE A 223 5.83 -0.52 -8.09
C PHE A 223 5.58 -1.84 -7.36
N ILE A 224 5.24 -1.77 -6.08
CA ILE A 224 5.11 -2.95 -5.22
C ILE A 224 3.65 -3.16 -4.84
N SER A 225 3.12 -4.33 -5.16
CA SER A 225 1.84 -4.84 -4.66
C SER A 225 2.04 -5.98 -3.67
N VAL A 226 1.08 -6.15 -2.77
CA VAL A 226 1.01 -7.28 -1.85
C VAL A 226 -0.34 -7.93 -2.03
N ASN A 227 -0.38 -9.21 -2.38
CA ASN A 227 -1.62 -9.98 -2.58
C ASN A 227 -2.64 -9.28 -3.50
N GLY A 228 -2.17 -8.60 -4.56
CA GLY A 228 -3.02 -7.88 -5.51
C GLY A 228 -3.36 -6.43 -5.12
N ASP A 229 -2.90 -5.95 -3.97
CA ASP A 229 -3.10 -4.56 -3.52
C ASP A 229 -1.81 -3.74 -3.68
N LEU A 230 -1.86 -2.69 -4.50
CA LEU A 230 -0.74 -1.77 -4.67
C LEU A 230 -0.43 -1.03 -3.35
N LYS A 231 0.80 -1.14 -2.87
CA LYS A 231 1.23 -0.53 -1.60
C LYS A 231 2.02 0.75 -1.81
N GLU A 232 3.06 0.70 -2.63
CA GLU A 232 3.96 1.84 -2.81
C GLU A 232 4.67 1.81 -4.16
N ALA A 233 5.28 2.96 -4.47
CA ALA A 233 6.32 3.06 -5.48
C ALA A 233 7.66 3.32 -4.78
N VAL A 234 8.75 2.87 -5.38
CA VAL A 234 10.09 3.07 -4.84
C VAL A 234 10.99 3.59 -5.95
N LEU A 235 11.65 4.72 -5.71
CA LEU A 235 12.72 5.23 -6.58
C LEU A 235 14.06 4.69 -6.09
N TRP A 236 14.81 4.07 -6.99
CA TRP A 236 16.10 3.46 -6.72
C TRP A 236 17.24 4.22 -7.40
N ARG A 237 17.85 5.18 -6.70
CA ARG A 237 19.05 5.87 -7.21
C ARG A 237 20.28 5.01 -6.93
N GLY A 238 21.11 4.78 -7.95
CA GLY A 238 22.27 3.89 -7.85
C GLY A 238 21.97 2.41 -8.17
N ALA A 239 20.76 2.11 -8.66
CA ALA A 239 20.46 0.80 -9.25
C ALA A 239 21.23 0.56 -10.55
N ASP A 240 21.49 -0.71 -10.85
CA ASP A 240 22.12 -1.21 -12.08
C ASP A 240 21.14 -1.38 -13.25
N TRP A 241 19.87 -1.06 -13.03
CA TRP A 241 18.80 -1.07 -14.04
C TRP A 241 18.16 0.31 -14.19
N GLN A 242 17.35 0.47 -15.22
CA GLN A 242 16.61 1.70 -15.54
C GLN A 242 15.18 1.34 -15.95
N GLY A 243 14.26 2.31 -15.90
CA GLY A 243 12.86 2.12 -16.31
C GLY A 243 11.98 1.63 -15.16
N THR A 244 10.93 0.87 -15.48
CA THR A 244 9.96 0.42 -14.48
C THR A 244 9.96 -1.07 -14.25
N GLN A 245 9.78 -1.45 -12.98
CA GLN A 245 9.57 -2.82 -12.54
C GLN A 245 8.28 -2.91 -11.72
N ALA A 246 7.53 -3.98 -11.90
CA ALA A 246 6.46 -4.39 -11.01
C ALA A 246 6.97 -5.51 -10.10
N THR A 247 6.64 -5.44 -8.82
CA THR A 247 6.94 -6.47 -7.83
C THR A 247 5.66 -6.87 -7.11
N LEU A 248 5.35 -8.16 -7.09
CA LEU A 248 4.23 -8.73 -6.36
C LEU A 248 4.77 -9.57 -5.21
N LEU A 249 4.38 -9.19 -3.99
CA LEU A 249 4.71 -9.90 -2.77
C LEU A 249 3.52 -10.72 -2.31
N THR A 250 3.79 -11.97 -1.94
CA THR A 250 2.87 -12.88 -1.27
C THR A 250 3.55 -13.42 0.00
N GLU A 251 2.84 -14.19 0.82
CA GLU A 251 3.50 -14.81 1.98
C GLU A 251 4.50 -15.89 1.54
N GLU A 252 4.27 -16.48 0.36
CA GLU A 252 5.00 -17.63 -0.16
C GLU A 252 6.13 -17.26 -1.13
N ALA A 253 5.97 -16.16 -1.87
CA ALA A 253 6.87 -15.80 -2.97
C ALA A 253 6.93 -14.29 -3.27
N THR A 254 8.05 -13.91 -3.88
CA THR A 254 8.26 -12.61 -4.51
C THR A 254 8.36 -12.80 -6.02
N TYR A 255 7.56 -12.05 -6.77
CA TYR A 255 7.58 -12.05 -8.24
C TYR A 255 8.02 -10.70 -8.74
N HIS A 256 8.87 -10.69 -9.77
CA HIS A 256 9.29 -9.48 -10.48
C HIS A 256 8.84 -9.54 -11.93
N PHE A 257 8.43 -8.41 -12.48
CA PHE A 257 8.08 -8.26 -13.89
C PHE A 257 8.59 -6.91 -14.39
N SER A 258 9.41 -6.95 -15.42
CA SER A 258 9.99 -5.76 -16.06
C SER A 258 10.00 -5.95 -17.57
N ARG A 259 10.18 -4.84 -18.29
CA ARG A 259 10.33 -4.87 -19.73
C ARG A 259 11.74 -5.32 -20.10
N GLU A 260 11.86 -6.39 -20.89
CA GLU A 260 13.16 -6.91 -21.36
C GLU A 260 13.69 -6.18 -22.60
N SER A 261 12.80 -5.72 -23.48
CA SER A 261 13.16 -5.15 -24.79
C SER A 261 12.30 -3.94 -25.15
N GLU A 262 12.03 -3.71 -26.44
CA GLU A 262 11.02 -2.74 -26.86
C GLU A 262 9.61 -3.19 -26.42
N GLU A 263 8.70 -2.22 -26.28
CA GLU A 263 7.31 -2.52 -25.95
C GLU A 263 6.68 -3.38 -27.06
N PRO A 264 6.08 -4.54 -26.71
CA PRO A 264 5.55 -5.42 -27.73
C PRO A 264 4.30 -4.83 -28.37
N ASP A 265 4.16 -5.07 -29.68
CA ASP A 265 2.90 -4.87 -30.36
C ASP A 265 1.92 -5.99 -29.97
N VAL A 266 0.77 -5.60 -29.44
CA VAL A 266 -0.25 -6.52 -28.92
C VAL A 266 -1.54 -6.26 -29.68
N PRO A 267 -2.15 -7.29 -30.29
CA PRO A 267 -3.36 -7.10 -31.07
C PRO A 267 -4.52 -6.64 -30.20
N LEU A 268 -5.44 -5.89 -30.83
CA LEU A 268 -6.76 -5.62 -30.26
C LEU A 268 -7.73 -6.72 -30.68
N GLN A 269 -8.47 -7.29 -29.74
CA GLN A 269 -9.46 -8.34 -30.02
C GLN A 269 -10.75 -8.16 -29.22
N GLU A 270 -11.82 -8.77 -29.73
CA GLU A 270 -13.07 -8.91 -29.00
C GLU A 270 -12.88 -9.82 -27.77
N PRO A 271 -13.68 -9.62 -26.69
CA PRO A 271 -13.62 -10.50 -25.53
C PRO A 271 -13.86 -11.97 -25.90
N ALA A 272 -12.91 -12.85 -25.55
CA ALA A 272 -12.99 -14.28 -25.83
C ALA A 272 -12.29 -15.11 -24.74
N GLY A 273 -12.87 -16.25 -24.37
CA GLY A 273 -12.34 -17.13 -23.32
C GLY A 273 -12.40 -16.48 -21.94
N TYR A 274 -11.34 -15.76 -21.55
CA TYR A 274 -11.20 -15.14 -20.25
C TYR A 274 -10.97 -13.63 -20.36
N LEU A 275 -11.61 -12.88 -19.45
CA LEU A 275 -11.30 -11.49 -19.18
C LEU A 275 -10.22 -11.44 -18.12
N VAL A 276 -9.11 -10.79 -18.43
CA VAL A 276 -7.92 -10.76 -17.60
C VAL A 276 -7.71 -9.35 -17.07
N GLU A 277 -7.67 -9.23 -15.74
CA GLU A 277 -7.30 -8.02 -15.04
C GLU A 277 -5.87 -8.18 -14.50
N PRO A 278 -4.92 -7.34 -14.96
CA PRO A 278 -3.57 -7.36 -14.42
C PRO A 278 -3.49 -6.81 -12.99
N ASP A 279 -2.45 -7.23 -12.29
CA ASP A 279 -2.05 -6.70 -11.00
C ASP A 279 -1.82 -5.18 -11.06
N PRO A 280 -2.26 -4.42 -10.05
CA PRO A 280 -2.06 -2.98 -10.01
C PRO A 280 -0.60 -2.50 -10.17
N ALA A 281 0.41 -3.28 -9.75
CA ALA A 281 1.81 -2.94 -9.98
C ALA A 281 2.16 -2.96 -11.46
N ILE A 282 1.68 -3.95 -12.22
CA ILE A 282 1.82 -4.01 -13.69
C ILE A 282 1.20 -2.77 -14.34
N LEU A 283 0.00 -2.37 -13.87
CA LEU A 283 -0.69 -1.18 -14.36
C LEU A 283 0.15 0.09 -14.16
N ARG A 284 0.72 0.28 -12.96
CA ARG A 284 1.50 1.47 -12.63
C ARG A 284 2.88 1.48 -13.29
N ALA A 285 3.50 0.31 -13.43
CA ALA A 285 4.74 0.15 -14.16
C ALA A 285 4.56 0.37 -15.68
N GLY A 286 3.32 0.34 -16.19
CA GLY A 286 3.04 0.50 -17.62
C GLY A 286 3.34 -0.76 -18.42
N LEU A 287 3.28 -1.93 -17.79
CA LEU A 287 3.72 -3.22 -18.35
C LEU A 287 2.55 -4.08 -18.84
N VAL A 288 1.40 -3.47 -19.14
CA VAL A 288 0.19 -4.20 -19.55
C VAL A 288 0.39 -4.89 -20.90
N ARG A 289 1.02 -4.23 -21.86
CA ARG A 289 1.34 -4.81 -23.18
C ARG A 289 2.35 -5.95 -23.04
N ASP A 290 3.39 -5.73 -22.24
CA ASP A 290 4.41 -6.72 -21.92
C ASP A 290 3.78 -7.99 -21.32
N LEU A 291 2.87 -7.83 -20.34
CA LEU A 291 2.15 -8.96 -19.75
C LEU A 291 1.18 -9.61 -20.73
N ALA A 292 0.48 -8.85 -21.57
CA ALA A 292 -0.41 -9.41 -22.58
C ALA A 292 0.35 -10.30 -23.56
N ALA A 293 1.49 -9.83 -24.07
CA ALA A 293 2.36 -10.60 -24.95
C ALA A 293 2.87 -11.87 -24.26
N HIS A 294 3.33 -11.76 -23.00
CA HIS A 294 3.81 -12.89 -22.22
C HIS A 294 2.74 -13.98 -22.01
N LEU A 295 1.48 -13.59 -21.85
CA LEU A 295 0.36 -14.51 -21.67
C LEU A 295 -0.28 -14.99 -22.98
N GLY A 296 0.24 -14.57 -24.14
CA GLY A 296 -0.40 -14.84 -25.44
C GLY A 296 -1.80 -14.25 -25.56
N GLY A 297 -2.05 -13.13 -24.88
CA GLY A 297 -3.32 -12.42 -24.86
C GLY A 297 -3.39 -11.25 -25.83
N ALA A 298 -4.56 -10.62 -25.84
CA ALA A 298 -4.87 -9.43 -26.63
C ALA A 298 -5.44 -8.33 -25.72
N LEU A 299 -5.32 -7.08 -26.14
CA LEU A 299 -6.00 -5.96 -25.47
C LEU A 299 -7.43 -5.80 -26.01
N LEU A 300 -8.32 -5.25 -25.20
CA LEU A 300 -9.66 -4.85 -25.66
C LEU A 300 -9.64 -3.44 -26.29
N ASP A 301 -8.76 -2.57 -25.79
CA ASP A 301 -8.66 -1.17 -26.17
C ASP A 301 -7.23 -0.69 -25.86
N GLU A 302 -6.72 0.23 -26.68
CA GLU A 302 -5.33 0.72 -26.55
C GLU A 302 -5.04 1.40 -25.20
N THR A 303 -6.06 1.92 -24.53
CA THR A 303 -5.92 2.78 -23.35
C THR A 303 -6.51 2.17 -22.07
N ILE A 304 -7.09 0.98 -22.15
CA ILE A 304 -7.72 0.30 -21.02
C ILE A 304 -6.91 -0.92 -20.61
N ALA A 305 -6.53 -0.97 -19.34
CA ALA A 305 -5.83 -2.09 -18.74
C ALA A 305 -6.75 -3.29 -18.44
N TYR A 306 -7.43 -3.81 -19.47
CA TYR A 306 -8.06 -5.12 -19.50
C TYR A 306 -7.54 -5.87 -20.72
N MET A 307 -7.31 -7.17 -20.54
CA MET A 307 -6.83 -8.06 -21.59
C MET A 307 -7.79 -9.23 -21.74
N THR A 308 -7.64 -9.99 -22.82
CA THR A 308 -8.41 -11.22 -23.04
C THR A 308 -7.50 -12.34 -23.51
N THR A 309 -7.78 -13.56 -23.07
CA THR A 309 -7.03 -14.77 -23.44
C THR A 309 -7.99 -15.91 -23.74
N LEU A 310 -7.70 -16.74 -24.75
CA LEU A 310 -8.55 -17.87 -25.10
C LEU A 310 -8.58 -18.96 -24.03
N ALA A 311 -7.42 -19.20 -23.39
CA ALA A 311 -7.27 -20.14 -22.29
C ALA A 311 -7.09 -19.40 -20.96
N LEU A 312 -7.35 -20.11 -19.86
CA LEU A 312 -7.11 -19.59 -18.51
C LEU A 312 -5.61 -19.29 -18.34
N PRO A 313 -5.21 -18.02 -18.12
CA PRO A 313 -3.80 -17.69 -17.95
C PRO A 313 -3.27 -18.28 -16.65
N GLN A 314 -2.06 -18.83 -16.65
CA GLN A 314 -1.37 -19.32 -15.46
C GLN A 314 -0.31 -18.30 -15.05
N SER A 315 -0.69 -17.34 -14.21
CA SER A 315 0.21 -16.27 -13.78
C SER A 315 -0.25 -15.63 -12.46
N PRO A 316 0.67 -15.28 -11.54
CA PRO A 316 0.32 -14.62 -10.29
C PRO A 316 -0.06 -13.16 -10.52
N TRP A 317 0.29 -12.61 -11.69
CA TRP A 317 0.09 -11.22 -12.06
C TRP A 317 -1.34 -10.89 -12.49
N VAL A 318 -2.27 -11.85 -12.48
CA VAL A 318 -3.59 -11.63 -13.05
C VAL A 318 -4.71 -12.24 -12.21
N ARG A 319 -5.87 -11.60 -12.30
CA ARG A 319 -7.17 -12.23 -12.01
C ARG A 319 -7.90 -12.45 -13.31
N ALA A 320 -8.42 -13.65 -13.52
CA ALA A 320 -9.13 -14.01 -14.75
C ALA A 320 -10.56 -14.43 -14.44
N TRP A 321 -11.51 -13.94 -15.23
CA TRP A 321 -12.89 -14.39 -15.20
C TRP A 321 -13.24 -15.05 -16.53
N GLU A 322 -13.88 -16.21 -16.49
CA GLU A 322 -14.45 -16.81 -17.69
C GLU A 322 -15.53 -15.88 -18.26
N ILE A 323 -15.41 -15.57 -19.55
CA ILE A 323 -16.36 -14.75 -20.29
C ILE A 323 -17.48 -15.67 -20.75
N GLU A 324 -18.71 -15.36 -20.34
CA GLU A 324 -19.89 -16.08 -20.81
C GLU A 324 -20.50 -15.43 -22.04
N ASP A 325 -20.49 -14.10 -22.10
CA ASP A 325 -20.96 -13.31 -23.23
C ASP A 325 -20.48 -11.86 -23.13
N TRP A 326 -20.59 -11.09 -24.20
CA TRP A 326 -20.37 -9.64 -24.20
C TRP A 326 -21.26 -8.95 -25.23
N MET A 327 -21.53 -7.66 -25.02
CA MET A 327 -22.32 -6.87 -25.97
C MET A 327 -21.99 -5.38 -25.90
N PRO A 328 -22.24 -4.62 -26.98
CA PRO A 328 -22.30 -3.16 -26.91
C PRO A 328 -23.23 -2.72 -25.78
N TYR A 329 -22.79 -1.72 -24.99
CA TYR A 329 -23.51 -1.33 -23.80
C TYR A 329 -24.91 -0.81 -24.16
N ASN A 330 -25.92 -1.57 -23.74
CA ASN A 330 -27.32 -1.18 -23.87
C ASN A 330 -28.10 -1.74 -22.68
N LEU A 331 -28.56 -0.85 -21.79
CA LEU A 331 -29.22 -1.24 -20.55
C LEU A 331 -30.46 -2.13 -20.78
N LYS A 332 -31.24 -1.88 -21.84
CA LYS A 332 -32.44 -2.67 -22.15
C LYS A 332 -32.07 -4.11 -22.56
N LYS A 333 -31.08 -4.27 -23.44
CA LYS A 333 -30.58 -5.58 -23.88
C LYS A 333 -29.93 -6.34 -22.71
N LEU A 334 -29.08 -5.67 -21.94
CA LEU A 334 -28.44 -6.28 -20.76
C LEU A 334 -29.46 -6.76 -19.73
N ARG A 335 -30.50 -5.96 -19.44
CA ARG A 335 -31.57 -6.38 -18.53
C ARG A 335 -32.33 -7.61 -19.04
N ALA A 336 -32.62 -7.66 -20.34
CA ALA A 336 -33.27 -8.82 -20.95
C ALA A 336 -32.39 -10.08 -20.83
N TYR A 337 -31.11 -9.96 -21.19
CA TYR A 337 -30.11 -11.02 -21.10
C TYR A 337 -30.00 -11.63 -19.70
N LEU A 338 -29.86 -10.78 -18.67
CA LEU A 338 -29.72 -11.23 -17.28
C LEU A 338 -30.98 -11.91 -16.76
N ARG A 339 -32.16 -11.42 -17.15
CA ARG A 339 -33.45 -12.01 -16.78
C ARG A 339 -33.65 -13.39 -17.39
N GLU A 340 -33.30 -13.57 -18.66
CA GLU A 340 -33.39 -14.86 -19.35
C GLU A 340 -32.52 -15.94 -18.71
N ARG A 341 -31.46 -15.54 -18.00
CA ARG A 341 -30.51 -16.42 -17.30
C ARG A 341 -30.72 -16.47 -15.79
N ASP A 342 -31.84 -15.95 -15.30
CA ASP A 342 -32.21 -15.92 -13.88
C ASP A 342 -31.13 -15.31 -12.96
N VAL A 343 -30.43 -14.28 -13.45
CA VAL A 343 -29.40 -13.58 -12.69
C VAL A 343 -30.07 -12.58 -11.74
N GLY A 344 -29.94 -12.84 -10.44
CA GLY A 344 -30.49 -11.99 -9.38
C GLY A 344 -29.43 -11.18 -8.61
N ARG A 345 -28.16 -11.59 -8.69
CA ARG A 345 -27.04 -10.93 -8.01
C ARG A 345 -25.96 -10.57 -9.01
N ILE A 346 -25.32 -9.43 -8.83
CA ILE A 346 -24.23 -8.99 -9.68
C ILE A 346 -23.12 -8.36 -8.86
N THR A 347 -21.88 -8.58 -9.30
CA THR A 347 -20.74 -7.73 -8.98
C THR A 347 -20.47 -6.86 -10.19
N VAL A 348 -20.29 -5.55 -10.00
CA VAL A 348 -20.03 -4.64 -11.12
C VAL A 348 -18.61 -4.09 -11.02
N LYS A 349 -17.82 -4.32 -12.06
CA LYS A 349 -16.51 -3.71 -12.26
C LYS A 349 -16.57 -2.68 -13.39
N LYS A 350 -15.74 -1.65 -13.33
CA LYS A 350 -15.65 -0.64 -14.38
C LYS A 350 -14.21 -0.23 -14.66
N ARG A 351 -13.90 0.02 -15.93
CA ARG A 351 -12.69 0.74 -16.36
C ARG A 351 -12.99 1.44 -17.68
N GLY A 352 -12.83 2.76 -17.71
CA GLY A 352 -13.12 3.54 -18.91
C GLY A 352 -14.62 3.77 -19.20
N SER A 353 -15.51 3.47 -18.26
CA SER A 353 -16.95 3.73 -18.37
C SER A 353 -17.39 4.89 -17.46
N PRO A 354 -18.27 5.79 -17.94
CA PRO A 354 -18.82 6.87 -17.11
C PRO A 354 -19.87 6.38 -16.10
N VAL A 355 -20.48 5.22 -16.33
CA VAL A 355 -21.50 4.65 -15.44
C VAL A 355 -20.84 4.11 -14.17
N THR A 356 -21.41 4.38 -13.00
CA THR A 356 -20.92 3.83 -11.73
C THR A 356 -21.53 2.45 -11.42
N PRO A 357 -20.88 1.62 -10.60
CA PRO A 357 -21.43 0.34 -10.15
C PRO A 357 -22.82 0.49 -9.50
N GLU A 358 -23.01 1.51 -8.68
CA GLU A 358 -24.25 1.80 -7.97
C GLU A 358 -25.35 2.22 -8.94
N GLN A 359 -25.02 3.10 -9.89
CA GLN A 359 -25.93 3.53 -10.95
C GLN A 359 -26.40 2.35 -11.80
N LEU A 360 -25.49 1.47 -12.22
CA LEU A 360 -25.86 0.29 -13.01
C LEU A 360 -26.76 -0.64 -12.20
N THR A 361 -26.37 -0.95 -10.96
CA THR A 361 -27.11 -1.86 -10.08
C THR A 361 -28.54 -1.38 -9.85
N ALA A 362 -28.70 -0.09 -9.52
CA ALA A 362 -30.01 0.53 -9.36
C ALA A 362 -30.83 0.51 -10.67
N SER A 363 -30.17 0.71 -11.81
CA SER A 363 -30.82 0.77 -13.12
C SER A 363 -31.26 -0.58 -13.66
N LEU A 364 -30.57 -1.67 -13.31
CA LEU A 364 -30.90 -3.00 -13.79
C LEU A 364 -32.22 -3.53 -13.21
N LYS A 365 -32.56 -3.14 -11.96
CA LYS A 365 -33.80 -3.54 -11.27
C LYS A 365 -34.01 -5.06 -11.33
N LEU A 366 -32.95 -5.82 -11.05
CA LEU A 366 -32.98 -7.28 -11.05
C LEU A 366 -33.97 -7.77 -9.98
N LYS A 367 -34.73 -8.82 -10.31
CA LYS A 367 -35.58 -9.51 -9.34
C LYS A 367 -34.74 -10.53 -8.57
N LYS A 368 -35.33 -11.16 -7.54
CA LYS A 368 -34.73 -12.36 -6.94
C LYS A 368 -34.55 -13.40 -8.05
N GLY A 369 -33.31 -13.80 -8.28
CA GLY A 369 -32.88 -14.85 -9.20
C GLY A 369 -31.79 -15.68 -8.52
N HIS A 370 -31.57 -16.91 -8.98
CA HIS A 370 -30.69 -17.86 -8.31
C HIS A 370 -29.22 -17.72 -8.74
N ASN A 371 -28.98 -17.11 -9.89
CA ASN A 371 -27.63 -16.97 -10.46
C ASN A 371 -27.00 -15.63 -10.11
N ALA A 372 -25.67 -15.64 -10.05
CA ALA A 372 -24.85 -14.46 -9.82
C ALA A 372 -23.78 -14.33 -10.92
N ARG A 373 -23.45 -13.10 -11.31
CA ARG A 373 -22.47 -12.81 -12.38
C ARG A 373 -21.61 -11.60 -12.07
N THR A 374 -20.42 -11.54 -12.65
CA THR A 374 -19.64 -10.31 -12.69
C THR A 374 -19.90 -9.58 -14.01
N LEU A 375 -20.28 -8.30 -13.93
CA LEU A 375 -20.45 -7.43 -15.09
C LEU A 375 -19.29 -6.46 -15.15
N VAL A 376 -18.59 -6.41 -16.29
CA VAL A 376 -17.49 -5.47 -16.51
C VAL A 376 -17.88 -4.44 -17.54
N LEU A 377 -18.04 -3.19 -17.09
CA LEU A 377 -18.26 -2.04 -17.95
C LEU A 377 -16.93 -1.49 -18.45
N THR A 378 -16.70 -1.58 -19.75
CA THR A 378 -15.44 -1.13 -20.34
C THR A 378 -15.60 -0.70 -21.80
N ARG A 379 -14.50 -0.64 -22.54
CA ARG A 379 -14.43 -0.25 -23.94
C ARG A 379 -13.84 -1.37 -24.78
N LEU A 380 -14.29 -1.49 -26.01
CA LEU A 380 -13.68 -2.26 -27.08
C LEU A 380 -13.42 -1.29 -28.23
N GLN A 381 -12.15 -1.00 -28.51
CA GLN A 381 -11.76 -0.04 -29.56
C GLN A 381 -12.58 1.28 -29.49
N ASN A 382 -12.55 1.94 -28.33
CA ASN A 382 -13.30 3.15 -27.97
C ASN A 382 -14.84 3.01 -27.85
N ASN A 383 -15.42 1.85 -28.17
CA ASN A 383 -16.86 1.64 -28.06
C ASN A 383 -17.25 1.09 -26.68
N PRO A 384 -18.22 1.69 -25.96
CA PRO A 384 -18.67 1.16 -24.68
C PRO A 384 -19.29 -0.24 -24.81
N ILE A 385 -18.77 -1.19 -24.04
CA ILE A 385 -19.27 -2.56 -23.96
C ILE A 385 -19.57 -2.97 -22.52
N VAL A 386 -20.33 -4.04 -22.38
CA VAL A 386 -20.47 -4.81 -21.14
C VAL A 386 -20.05 -6.25 -21.41
N ILE A 387 -19.15 -6.76 -20.57
CA ILE A 387 -18.74 -8.17 -20.57
C ILE A 387 -19.45 -8.84 -19.39
N ILE A 388 -20.05 -10.00 -19.66
CA ILE A 388 -20.71 -10.84 -18.66
C ILE A 388 -19.79 -12.02 -18.38
N CYS A 389 -19.35 -12.10 -17.14
CA CYS A 389 -18.42 -13.09 -16.67
C CYS A 389 -19.04 -13.99 -15.61
N ALA A 390 -18.43 -15.16 -15.39
CA ALA A 390 -18.67 -15.98 -14.21
C ALA A 390 -18.64 -15.15 -12.90
N GLU A 391 -19.32 -15.62 -11.86
CA GLU A 391 -19.48 -14.86 -10.60
C GLU A 391 -18.13 -14.48 -9.98
N GLN A 392 -17.26 -15.48 -9.81
CA GLN A 392 -15.97 -15.33 -9.16
C GLN A 392 -14.84 -15.42 -10.20
N PRO A 393 -13.72 -14.73 -9.98
CA PRO A 393 -12.53 -15.00 -10.78
C PRO A 393 -12.07 -16.45 -10.52
N THR A 394 -11.50 -17.06 -11.55
CA THR A 394 -10.76 -18.31 -11.37
C THR A 394 -9.54 -18.01 -10.53
N ARG A 395 -9.45 -18.59 -9.32
CA ARG A 395 -8.27 -18.47 -8.48
C ARG A 395 -7.18 -19.37 -9.04
N LEU A 396 -6.07 -18.75 -9.41
CA LEU A 396 -4.84 -19.45 -9.74
C LEU A 396 -4.14 -19.73 -8.41
N TYR A 397 -4.13 -20.99 -7.99
CA TYR A 397 -3.22 -21.42 -6.93
C TYR A 397 -1.84 -21.49 -7.58
N ILE A 398 -0.95 -20.58 -7.21
CA ILE A 398 0.48 -20.69 -7.52
C ILE A 398 1.20 -20.86 -6.21
#